data_AF-A0A023I4P5-F1
#
_entry.id   AF-A0A023I4P5-F1
#
_cell.length_a   1.000
_cell.length_b   1.000
_cell.length_c   1.000
_cell.angle_alpha   90.00
_cell.angle_beta   90.00
_cell.angle_gamma   90.00
#
_symmetry.space_group_name_H-M   'P 1'
#
loop_
_entity.id
_entity.type
_entity.pdbx_description
1 polymer ?
#
loop_
_entity_poly.entity_id
_entity_poly.type
_entity_poly.pdbx_seq_one_letter_code
_entity_poly.pdbx_strand_id
1 'polypeptide(L)'
;PKVSDTVIEHSNATLSVHQLVENSDETFCLDNEALYDICMRTLKLSNPSYGDLNYLVSAVMSGVTVSLRFPGQLNSDLRKLAVNMVPFPRLHFFMVGFAPLTSRGAHSFRAVSVPELTQQMFDPKNMMAASDFRNGRYLTCSAIFRGKVSMKEVEDQMRNVQNKNSSYFVEWIPNNVQTALCSIPPRGLKMSSTFVGNSTAIQELFKRIGEQFTAMFRR
;
A
#
# COMPACT_ATOMS: atom_id res chain seq x y z
N PRO A 1 -16.99 13.14 -11.13
CA PRO A 1 -15.82 12.22 -11.18
C PRO A 1 -14.57 12.96 -11.67
N LYS A 2 -13.51 13.04 -10.86
CA LYS A 2 -12.29 13.80 -11.23
C LYS A 2 -11.32 13.02 -12.13
N VAL A 3 -11.50 11.70 -12.30
CA VAL A 3 -10.51 10.84 -12.98
C VAL A 3 -11.09 9.91 -14.05
N SER A 4 -12.41 9.71 -14.11
CA SER A 4 -13.04 8.78 -15.08
C SER A 4 -14.28 9.39 -15.73
N ASP A 5 -14.35 9.27 -17.05
CA ASP A 5 -15.44 9.77 -17.90
C ASP A 5 -16.58 8.74 -18.06
N THR A 6 -16.38 7.51 -17.57
CA THR A 6 -17.34 6.40 -17.75
C THR A 6 -18.26 6.23 -16.55
N VAL A 7 -19.54 6.54 -16.75
CA VAL A 7 -20.60 6.40 -15.74
C VAL A 7 -20.83 4.93 -15.31
N ILE A 8 -20.45 3.97 -16.17
CA ILE A 8 -20.62 2.52 -15.93
C ILE A 8 -19.53 1.88 -15.06
N GLU A 9 -18.49 2.62 -14.69
CA GLU A 9 -17.32 2.10 -13.96
C GLU A 9 -17.72 1.37 -12.66
N HIS A 10 -18.69 1.90 -11.93
CA HIS A 10 -19.16 1.33 -10.66
C HIS A 10 -19.83 -0.03 -10.81
N SER A 11 -20.51 -0.25 -11.94
CA SER A 11 -21.14 -1.54 -12.26
C SER A 11 -20.07 -2.58 -12.57
N ASN A 12 -19.09 -2.21 -13.40
CA ASN A 12 -17.96 -3.08 -13.73
C ASN A 12 -17.12 -3.43 -12.50
N ALA A 13 -16.87 -2.43 -11.63
CA ALA A 13 -16.15 -2.64 -10.38
C ALA A 13 -16.92 -3.58 -9.44
N THR A 14 -18.23 -3.38 -9.26
CA THR A 14 -19.05 -4.23 -8.37
C THR A 14 -19.07 -5.68 -8.84
N LEU A 15 -19.28 -5.92 -10.15
CA LEU A 15 -19.27 -7.28 -10.72
C LEU A 15 -17.88 -7.92 -10.64
N SER A 16 -16.83 -7.15 -10.87
CA SER A 16 -15.44 -7.64 -10.80
C SER A 16 -15.05 -7.99 -9.36
N VAL A 17 -15.40 -7.16 -8.38
CA VAL A 17 -15.12 -7.42 -6.96
C VAL A 17 -15.77 -8.72 -6.51
N HIS A 18 -17.01 -9.01 -6.95
CA HIS A 18 -17.65 -10.29 -6.63
C HIS A 18 -16.82 -11.50 -7.10
N GLN A 19 -16.24 -11.43 -8.30
CA GLN A 19 -15.35 -12.49 -8.81
C GLN A 19 -14.02 -12.53 -8.07
N LEU A 20 -13.45 -11.38 -7.73
CA LEU A 20 -12.18 -11.27 -7.00
C LEU A 20 -12.27 -11.85 -5.58
N VAL A 21 -13.43 -11.73 -4.93
CA VAL A 21 -13.65 -12.27 -3.58
C VAL A 21 -13.51 -13.80 -3.54
N GLU A 22 -13.94 -14.51 -4.60
CA GLU A 22 -13.97 -15.97 -4.61
C GLU A 22 -12.78 -16.60 -5.36
N ASN A 23 -12.20 -15.89 -6.34
CA ASN A 23 -11.22 -16.47 -7.27
C ASN A 23 -9.78 -15.93 -7.13
N SER A 24 -9.53 -14.96 -6.25
CA SER A 24 -8.19 -14.39 -6.04
C SER A 24 -7.66 -14.78 -4.66
N ASP A 25 -6.37 -15.09 -4.56
CA ASP A 25 -5.68 -15.31 -3.28
C ASP A 25 -5.23 -13.99 -2.64
N GLU A 26 -4.87 -12.99 -3.45
CA GLU A 26 -4.33 -11.70 -3.03
C GLU A 26 -4.76 -10.61 -4.02
N THR A 27 -5.32 -9.51 -3.53
CA THR A 27 -5.71 -8.37 -4.37
C THR A 27 -5.10 -7.08 -3.84
N PHE A 28 -4.20 -6.46 -4.61
CA PHE A 28 -3.62 -5.16 -4.28
C PHE A 28 -4.51 -4.03 -4.79
N CYS A 29 -5.15 -3.30 -3.88
CA CYS A 29 -6.06 -2.22 -4.23
C CYS A 29 -5.28 -0.95 -4.60
N LEU A 30 -5.36 -0.57 -5.86
CA LEU A 30 -4.80 0.67 -6.41
C LEU A 30 -5.94 1.59 -6.84
N ASP A 31 -6.07 2.70 -6.16
CA ASP A 31 -7.15 3.66 -6.34
C ASP A 31 -6.64 4.90 -7.07
N ASN A 32 -7.19 5.16 -8.25
CA ASN A 32 -6.83 6.32 -9.06
C ASN A 32 -7.05 7.65 -8.33
N GLU A 33 -8.05 7.73 -7.44
CA GLU A 33 -8.30 8.94 -6.65
C GLU A 33 -7.16 9.19 -5.65
N ALA A 34 -6.70 8.15 -4.96
CA ALA A 34 -5.57 8.23 -4.04
C ALA A 34 -4.25 8.54 -4.77
N LEU A 35 -4.00 7.89 -5.91
CA LEU A 35 -2.81 8.13 -6.73
C LEU A 35 -2.76 9.58 -7.23
N TYR A 36 -3.90 10.12 -7.67
CA TYR A 36 -4.00 11.52 -8.09
C TYR A 36 -3.73 12.48 -6.93
N ASP A 37 -4.33 12.21 -5.76
CA ASP A 37 -4.11 13.00 -4.54
C ASP A 37 -2.64 12.99 -4.09
N ILE A 38 -1.94 11.85 -4.18
CA ILE A 38 -0.49 11.74 -3.91
C ILE A 38 0.30 12.63 -4.88
N CYS A 39 0.04 12.53 -6.18
CA CYS A 39 0.72 13.31 -7.20
C CYS A 39 0.55 14.82 -6.96
N MET A 40 -0.67 15.26 -6.65
CA MET A 40 -0.98 16.67 -6.47
C MET A 40 -0.48 17.21 -5.13
N ARG A 41 -0.76 16.51 -4.02
CA ARG A 41 -0.48 17.02 -2.67
C ARG A 41 0.95 16.73 -2.21
N THR A 42 1.45 15.52 -2.46
CA THR A 42 2.76 15.06 -1.96
C THR A 42 3.87 15.36 -2.95
N LEU A 43 3.68 15.02 -4.23
CA LEU A 43 4.69 15.27 -5.27
C LEU A 43 4.66 16.71 -5.82
N LYS A 44 3.63 17.50 -5.48
CA LYS A 44 3.44 18.89 -5.91
C LYS A 44 3.34 19.05 -7.43
N LEU A 45 2.73 18.08 -8.10
CA LEU A 45 2.44 18.16 -9.54
C LEU A 45 1.12 18.91 -9.75
N SER A 46 1.15 20.00 -10.52
CA SER A 46 -0.02 20.83 -10.78
C SER A 46 -1.05 20.15 -11.68
N ASN A 47 -0.60 19.34 -12.64
CA ASN A 47 -1.45 18.61 -13.56
C ASN A 47 -0.94 17.16 -13.73
N PRO A 48 -1.27 16.24 -12.81
CA PRO A 48 -0.87 14.84 -12.88
C PRO A 48 -1.38 14.17 -14.16
N SER A 49 -0.48 13.52 -14.89
CA SER A 49 -0.80 12.70 -16.06
C SER A 49 -0.93 11.22 -15.67
N TYR A 50 -1.54 10.40 -16.54
CA TYR A 50 -1.51 8.94 -16.34
C TYR A 50 -0.09 8.36 -16.28
N GLY A 51 0.90 9.01 -16.90
CA GLY A 51 2.31 8.64 -16.75
C GLY A 51 2.81 8.76 -15.32
N ASP A 52 2.37 9.79 -14.59
CA ASP A 52 2.74 9.99 -13.19
C ASP A 52 2.07 8.97 -12.26
N LEU A 53 0.80 8.64 -12.52
CA LEU A 53 0.07 7.59 -11.80
C LEU A 53 0.73 6.21 -12.04
N ASN A 54 1.04 5.90 -13.30
CA ASN A 54 1.70 4.65 -13.69
C ASN A 54 3.10 4.52 -13.06
N TYR A 55 3.82 5.62 -12.87
CA TYR A 55 5.08 5.60 -12.15
C TYR A 55 4.90 5.10 -10.71
N LEU A 56 3.92 5.62 -9.96
CA LEU A 56 3.61 5.18 -8.60
C LEU A 56 3.22 3.69 -8.55
N VAL A 57 2.35 3.27 -9.46
CA VAL A 57 1.92 1.87 -9.58
C VAL A 57 3.12 0.96 -9.85
N SER A 58 3.99 1.33 -10.80
CA SER A 58 5.18 0.55 -11.14
C SER A 58 6.17 0.42 -9.97
N ALA A 59 6.28 1.46 -9.13
CA ALA A 59 7.15 1.46 -7.97
C ALA A 59 6.66 0.47 -6.91
N VAL A 60 5.35 0.44 -6.62
CA VAL A 60 4.75 -0.53 -5.69
C VAL A 60 4.83 -1.95 -6.25
N MET A 61 4.46 -2.17 -7.51
CA MET A 61 4.54 -3.50 -8.13
C MET A 61 5.96 -4.06 -8.11
N SER A 62 6.97 -3.21 -8.35
CA SER A 62 8.39 -3.57 -8.18
C SER A 62 8.73 -3.88 -6.71
N GLY A 63 8.17 -3.15 -5.75
CA GLY A 63 8.36 -3.38 -4.32
C GLY A 63 7.80 -4.72 -3.84
N VAL A 64 6.52 -4.97 -4.13
CA VAL A 64 5.79 -6.19 -3.72
C VAL A 64 6.44 -7.46 -4.28
N THR A 65 6.91 -7.42 -5.52
CA THR A 65 7.51 -8.59 -6.19
C THR A 65 9.02 -8.74 -5.94
N VAL A 66 9.62 -7.96 -5.05
CA VAL A 66 11.08 -7.95 -4.88
C VAL A 66 11.63 -9.30 -4.44
N SER A 67 10.92 -9.99 -3.55
CA SER A 67 11.34 -11.28 -2.98
C SER A 67 11.31 -12.43 -3.99
N LEU A 68 10.59 -12.27 -5.10
CA LEU A 68 10.59 -13.23 -6.21
C LEU A 68 11.74 -13.00 -7.19
N ARG A 69 12.19 -11.74 -7.31
CA ARG A 69 13.12 -11.31 -8.36
C ARG A 69 14.56 -11.23 -7.87
N PHE A 70 14.75 -11.05 -6.57
CA PHE A 70 16.07 -10.91 -5.97
C PHE A 70 16.19 -11.81 -4.73
N PRO A 71 17.37 -12.41 -4.52
CA PRO A 71 17.63 -13.13 -3.28
C PRO A 71 17.58 -12.16 -2.09
N GLY A 72 16.79 -12.49 -1.08
CA GLY A 72 16.66 -11.72 0.16
C GLY A 72 17.11 -12.52 1.38
N GLN A 73 17.38 -11.83 2.49
CA GLN A 73 17.64 -12.52 3.77
C GLN A 73 16.38 -13.22 4.29
N LEU A 74 15.21 -12.63 4.02
CA LEU A 74 13.91 -13.26 4.23
C LEU A 74 13.34 -13.62 2.85
N ASN A 75 13.58 -14.84 2.39
CA ASN A 75 12.93 -15.35 1.17
C ASN A 75 11.44 -15.59 1.49
N SER A 76 10.59 -14.65 1.08
CA SER A 76 9.14 -14.78 1.10
C SER A 76 8.64 -14.91 -0.34
N ASP A 77 8.36 -16.14 -0.78
CA ASP A 77 7.56 -16.34 -1.98
C ASP A 77 6.15 -15.75 -1.80
N LEU A 78 5.38 -15.59 -2.89
CA LEU A 78 4.01 -15.05 -2.83
C LEU A 78 3.12 -15.91 -1.93
N ARG A 79 3.34 -17.21 -1.89
CA ARG A 79 2.58 -18.12 -1.01
C ARG A 79 2.80 -17.78 0.45
N LYS A 80 4.03 -17.50 0.86
CA LYS A 80 4.38 -17.09 2.22
C LYS A 80 3.85 -15.70 2.54
N LEU A 81 3.82 -14.79 1.57
CA LEU A 81 3.11 -13.52 1.73
C LEU A 81 1.63 -13.76 2.01
N ALA A 82 0.95 -14.59 1.20
CA ALA A 82 -0.47 -14.89 1.33
C ALA A 82 -0.80 -15.49 2.69
N VAL A 83 -0.06 -16.54 3.09
CA VAL A 83 -0.24 -17.22 4.39
C VAL A 83 -0.10 -16.26 5.57
N ASN A 84 0.81 -15.29 5.47
CA ASN A 84 1.07 -14.36 6.56
C ASN A 84 0.13 -13.14 6.55
N MET A 85 -0.39 -12.77 5.37
CA MET A 85 -1.17 -11.56 5.19
C MET A 85 -2.69 -11.81 5.17
N VAL A 86 -3.14 -13.02 4.87
CA VAL A 86 -4.57 -13.36 4.72
C VAL A 86 -5.03 -14.27 5.87
N PRO A 87 -5.51 -13.71 7.00
CA PRO A 87 -6.03 -14.51 8.11
C PRO A 87 -7.40 -15.15 7.78
N PHE A 88 -8.16 -14.56 6.85
CA PHE A 88 -9.46 -15.06 6.42
C PHE A 88 -9.55 -15.03 4.89
N PRO A 89 -10.02 -16.11 4.23
CA PRO A 89 -9.94 -16.25 2.76
C PRO A 89 -10.58 -15.11 1.95
N ARG A 90 -11.64 -14.47 2.46
CA ARG A 90 -12.34 -13.37 1.77
C ARG A 90 -11.80 -11.98 2.10
N LEU A 91 -10.85 -11.89 3.04
CA LEU A 91 -10.23 -10.64 3.49
C LEU A 91 -8.79 -10.55 2.97
N HIS A 92 -8.65 -10.63 1.65
CA HIS A 92 -7.39 -10.64 0.90
C HIS A 92 -7.19 -9.38 0.05
N PHE A 93 -7.88 -8.29 0.39
CA PHE A 93 -7.74 -6.98 -0.24
C PHE A 93 -6.76 -6.12 0.54
N PHE A 94 -5.65 -5.76 -0.10
CA PHE A 94 -4.55 -5.04 0.53
C PHE A 94 -4.52 -3.58 0.14
N MET A 95 -4.29 -2.72 1.12
CA MET A 95 -3.86 -1.34 0.93
C MET A 95 -2.35 -1.33 0.73
N VAL A 96 -1.89 -0.63 -0.30
CA VAL A 96 -0.45 -0.54 -0.60
C VAL A 96 0.06 0.88 -0.49
N GLY A 97 1.33 1.01 -0.11
CA GLY A 97 2.01 2.29 0.00
C GLY A 97 3.45 2.20 -0.46
N PHE A 98 4.02 3.33 -0.84
CA PHE A 98 5.43 3.44 -1.24
C PHE A 98 6.09 4.60 -0.52
N ALA A 99 7.34 4.41 -0.09
CA ALA A 99 8.21 5.48 0.36
C ALA A 99 9.62 5.28 -0.22
N PRO A 100 10.37 6.35 -0.51
CA PRO A 100 10.02 7.74 -0.27
C PRO A 100 9.14 8.33 -1.39
N LEU A 101 8.20 9.21 -1.01
CA LEU A 101 7.46 10.06 -1.95
C LEU A 101 7.99 11.50 -1.82
N THR A 102 8.95 11.84 -2.68
CA THR A 102 9.59 13.17 -2.70
C THR A 102 9.26 13.91 -3.98
N SER A 103 8.90 15.19 -3.87
CA SER A 103 8.76 16.08 -5.03
C SER A 103 10.11 16.27 -5.74
N ARG A 104 10.06 16.60 -7.04
CA ARG A 104 11.26 16.80 -7.88
C ARG A 104 12.23 17.83 -7.30
N GLY A 105 11.72 18.90 -6.68
CA GLY A 105 12.54 19.96 -6.07
C GLY A 105 13.15 19.59 -4.70
N ALA A 106 12.56 18.66 -3.96
CA ALA A 106 13.05 18.25 -2.64
C ALA A 106 13.99 17.03 -2.70
N HIS A 107 14.10 16.37 -3.86
CA HIS A 107 14.81 15.10 -3.99
C HIS A 107 16.30 15.21 -3.65
N SER A 108 16.96 16.31 -4.01
CA SER A 108 18.39 16.53 -3.75
C SER A 108 18.72 16.88 -2.28
N PHE A 109 17.73 17.34 -1.51
CA PHE A 109 17.94 17.87 -0.16
C PHE A 109 17.52 16.90 0.95
N ARG A 110 16.77 15.84 0.61
CA ARG A 110 16.22 14.91 1.61
C ARG A 110 17.13 13.70 1.80
N ALA A 111 17.69 13.57 3.00
CA ALA A 111 18.38 12.35 3.42
C ALA A 111 17.33 11.26 3.73
N VAL A 112 17.29 10.19 2.93
CA VAL A 112 16.37 9.08 3.16
C VAL A 112 16.94 8.15 4.23
N SER A 113 16.26 8.04 5.38
CA SER A 113 16.62 7.18 6.51
C SER A 113 15.53 6.15 6.82
N VAL A 114 15.85 5.08 7.55
CA VAL A 114 14.88 4.05 7.94
C VAL A 114 13.73 4.63 8.79
N PRO A 115 13.95 5.50 9.79
CA PRO A 115 12.86 6.14 10.52
C PRO A 115 11.95 6.97 9.62
N GLU A 116 12.50 7.75 8.68
CA GLU A 116 11.70 8.55 7.75
C GLU A 116 10.85 7.70 6.80
N LEU A 117 11.42 6.61 6.27
CA LEU A 117 10.68 5.66 5.45
C LEU A 117 9.55 5.01 6.24
N THR A 118 9.84 4.61 7.47
CA THR A 118 8.85 4.00 8.36
C THR A 118 7.72 4.97 8.65
N GLN A 119 8.03 6.22 8.97
CA GLN A 119 7.01 7.25 9.20
C GLN A 119 6.15 7.50 7.96
N GLN A 120 6.75 7.57 6.77
CA GLN A 120 6.01 7.76 5.52
C GLN A 120 5.11 6.58 5.16
N MET A 121 5.52 5.33 5.45
CA MET A 121 4.68 4.16 5.20
C MET A 121 3.38 4.18 6.01
N PHE A 122 3.41 4.73 7.22
CA PHE A 122 2.24 4.85 8.09
C PHE A 122 1.60 6.24 8.03
N ASP A 123 1.86 7.03 6.98
CA ASP A 123 1.10 8.25 6.70
C ASP A 123 -0.10 7.90 5.81
N PRO A 124 -1.35 8.16 6.24
CA PRO A 124 -2.54 7.91 5.43
C PRO A 124 -2.48 8.57 4.05
N LYS A 125 -1.77 9.70 3.92
CA LYS A 125 -1.63 10.44 2.65
C LYS A 125 -0.76 9.73 1.62
N ASN A 126 0.01 8.72 2.02
CA ASN A 126 0.90 7.96 1.15
C ASN A 126 0.32 6.59 0.76
N MET A 127 -0.89 6.28 1.22
CA MET A 127 -1.62 5.07 0.81
C MET A 127 -2.18 5.24 -0.59
N MET A 128 -2.00 4.22 -1.42
CA MET A 128 -2.51 4.19 -2.80
C MET A 128 -3.93 3.65 -2.91
N ALA A 129 -4.60 3.42 -1.78
CA ALA A 129 -6.03 3.17 -1.70
C ALA A 129 -6.65 4.31 -0.88
N ALA A 130 -7.73 4.95 -1.37
CA ALA A 130 -8.36 6.06 -0.66
C ALA A 130 -9.20 5.53 0.52
N SER A 131 -8.49 5.15 1.58
CA SER A 131 -9.04 4.72 2.86
C SER A 131 -8.10 5.16 3.97
N ASP A 132 -8.64 5.69 5.06
CA ASP A 132 -7.82 6.09 6.20
C ASP A 132 -7.70 4.91 7.17
N PHE A 133 -6.49 4.36 7.32
CA PHE A 133 -6.27 3.22 8.21
C PHE A 133 -6.68 3.51 9.66
N ARG A 134 -6.74 4.79 10.07
CA ARG A 134 -7.15 5.20 11.42
C ARG A 134 -8.64 4.96 11.69
N ASN A 135 -9.44 4.80 10.64
CA ASN A 135 -10.87 4.44 10.74
C ASN A 135 -11.07 2.92 10.86
N GLY A 136 -9.98 2.14 10.88
CA GLY A 136 -10.01 0.69 11.02
C GLY A 136 -8.88 0.19 11.91
N ARG A 137 -8.60 -1.10 11.78
CA ARG A 137 -7.45 -1.76 12.41
C ARG A 137 -6.76 -2.65 11.38
N TYR A 138 -5.43 -2.69 11.44
CA TYR A 138 -4.63 -3.62 10.69
C TYR A 138 -4.79 -5.03 11.27
N LEU A 139 -5.24 -5.95 10.40
CA LEU A 139 -5.19 -7.38 10.66
C LEU A 139 -3.74 -7.84 10.58
N THR A 140 -3.08 -7.56 9.46
CA THR A 140 -1.69 -7.92 9.16
C THR A 140 -1.03 -6.83 8.32
N CYS A 141 0.28 -6.67 8.45
CA CYS A 141 1.09 -5.72 7.69
C CYS A 141 2.38 -6.38 7.23
N SER A 142 2.88 -5.96 6.06
CA SER A 142 4.19 -6.32 5.54
C SER A 142 4.91 -5.06 5.07
N ALA A 143 6.13 -4.85 5.56
CA ALA A 143 6.99 -3.74 5.20
C ALA A 143 8.25 -4.28 4.52
N ILE A 144 8.40 -3.95 3.24
CA ILE A 144 9.47 -4.44 2.38
C ILE A 144 10.48 -3.31 2.17
N PHE A 145 11.64 -3.42 2.81
CA PHE A 145 12.72 -2.45 2.68
C PHE A 145 13.72 -2.87 1.60
N ARG A 146 14.19 -1.91 0.81
CA ARG A 146 15.17 -2.11 -0.25
C ARG A 146 16.36 -1.16 -0.11
N GLY A 147 17.56 -1.67 -0.35
CA GLY A 147 18.82 -0.94 -0.28
C GLY A 147 19.74 -1.42 0.82
N LYS A 148 20.82 -0.68 1.08
CA LYS A 148 21.75 -0.98 2.18
C LYS A 148 21.15 -0.46 3.49
N VAL A 149 20.44 -1.32 4.20
CA VAL A 149 19.73 -1.02 5.46
C VAL A 149 20.10 -2.02 6.54
N SER A 150 20.15 -1.56 7.79
CA SER A 150 20.38 -2.40 8.96
C SER A 150 19.07 -3.09 9.36
N MET A 151 19.07 -4.43 9.41
CA MET A 151 17.90 -5.20 9.82
C MET A 151 17.44 -4.83 11.24
N LYS A 152 18.39 -4.65 12.16
CA LYS A 152 18.12 -4.23 13.54
C LYS A 152 17.40 -2.88 13.58
N GLU A 153 17.87 -1.90 12.79
CA GLU A 153 17.26 -0.58 12.76
C GLU A 153 15.82 -0.64 12.22
N VAL A 154 15.58 -1.45 11.18
CA VAL A 154 14.23 -1.66 10.63
C VAL A 154 13.30 -2.28 11.67
N GLU A 155 13.72 -3.35 12.34
CA GLU A 155 12.91 -4.02 13.36
C GLU A 155 12.61 -3.10 14.55
N ASP A 156 13.60 -2.35 15.03
CA ASP A 156 13.44 -1.38 16.12
C ASP A 156 12.43 -0.27 15.74
N GLN A 157 12.51 0.26 14.51
CA GLN A 157 11.56 1.29 14.04
C GLN A 157 10.14 0.74 13.86
N MET A 158 9.99 -0.45 13.29
CA MET A 158 8.68 -1.08 13.09
C MET A 158 8.02 -1.40 14.43
N ARG A 159 8.78 -1.91 15.41
CA ARG A 159 8.30 -2.14 16.77
C ARG A 159 7.90 -0.84 17.46
N ASN A 160 8.68 0.24 17.29
CA ASN A 160 8.35 1.55 17.83
C ASN A 160 7.03 2.09 17.25
N VAL A 161 6.79 1.93 15.96
CA VAL A 161 5.51 2.32 15.35
C VAL A 161 4.36 1.48 15.88
N GLN A 162 4.52 0.16 15.95
CA GLN A 162 3.49 -0.73 16.47
C GLN A 162 3.13 -0.39 17.93
N ASN A 163 4.11 -0.08 18.78
CA ASN A 163 3.88 0.32 20.17
C ASN A 163 3.16 1.66 20.28
N LYS A 164 3.55 2.67 19.48
CA LYS A 164 2.90 4.00 19.47
C LYS A 164 1.47 3.94 18.97
N ASN A 165 1.19 3.03 18.03
CA ASN A 165 -0.06 2.92 17.30
C ASN A 165 -0.82 1.63 17.66
N SER A 166 -0.60 1.07 18.85
CA SER A 166 -1.09 -0.27 19.22
C SER A 166 -2.61 -0.44 19.07
N SER A 167 -3.38 0.64 19.30
CA SER A 167 -4.83 0.68 19.11
C SER A 167 -5.29 0.44 17.66
N TYR A 168 -4.42 0.69 16.68
CA TYR A 168 -4.68 0.50 15.26
C TYR A 168 -4.28 -0.90 14.76
N PHE A 169 -3.73 -1.76 15.61
CA PHE A 169 -3.43 -3.16 15.29
C PHE A 169 -4.38 -4.07 16.06
N VAL A 170 -4.77 -5.20 15.46
CA VAL A 170 -5.55 -6.20 16.20
C VAL A 170 -4.69 -6.91 17.24
N GLU A 171 -5.22 -7.09 18.45
CA GLU A 171 -4.50 -7.70 19.57
C GLU A 171 -4.48 -9.24 19.52
N TRP A 172 -5.45 -9.83 18.83
CA TRP A 172 -5.65 -11.29 18.79
C TRP A 172 -4.84 -11.99 17.70
N ILE A 173 -4.22 -11.25 16.76
CA ILE A 173 -3.18 -11.78 15.86
C ILE A 173 -1.81 -11.36 16.42
N PRO A 174 -1.09 -12.27 17.10
CA PRO A 174 0.25 -11.95 17.58
C PRO A 174 1.21 -11.75 16.39
N ASN A 175 2.20 -10.85 16.56
CA ASN A 175 3.25 -10.60 15.57
C ASN A 175 2.72 -10.32 14.15
N ASN A 176 1.65 -9.53 14.04
CA ASN A 176 0.97 -9.24 12.79
C ASN A 176 1.70 -8.30 11.83
N VAL A 177 2.92 -7.87 12.16
CA VAL A 177 3.75 -7.01 11.32
C VAL A 177 4.97 -7.78 10.87
N GLN A 178 5.12 -7.94 9.56
CA GLN A 178 6.27 -8.59 8.94
C GLN A 178 7.18 -7.57 8.28
N THR A 179 8.47 -7.85 8.31
CA THR A 179 9.51 -7.05 7.66
C THR A 179 10.28 -7.92 6.70
N ALA A 180 10.52 -7.41 5.49
CA ALA A 180 11.35 -8.06 4.48
C ALA A 180 12.46 -7.12 4.04
N LEU A 181 13.63 -7.68 3.72
CA LEU A 181 14.81 -6.92 3.35
C LEU A 181 15.40 -7.41 2.04
N CYS A 182 15.65 -6.47 1.12
CA CYS A 182 16.38 -6.70 -0.11
C CYS A 182 17.55 -5.72 -0.19
N SER A 183 18.77 -6.22 -0.39
CA SER A 183 19.97 -5.37 -0.49
C SER A 183 20.03 -4.54 -1.79
N ILE A 184 19.20 -4.87 -2.79
CA ILE A 184 19.20 -4.24 -4.10
C ILE A 184 18.14 -3.12 -4.15
N PRO A 185 18.55 -1.84 -4.18
CA PRO A 185 17.62 -0.72 -4.23
C PRO A 185 16.95 -0.60 -5.61
N PRO A 186 15.81 0.10 -5.72
CA PRO A 186 15.20 0.41 -7.01
C PRO A 186 16.01 1.46 -7.78
N ARG A 187 15.77 1.56 -9.08
CA ARG A 187 16.47 2.51 -9.96
C ARG A 187 16.22 3.96 -9.50
N GLY A 188 17.29 4.74 -9.37
CA GLY A 188 17.20 6.16 -9.02
C GLY A 188 17.10 6.46 -7.52
N LEU A 189 17.00 5.44 -6.65
CA LEU A 189 16.95 5.63 -5.20
C LEU A 189 18.06 4.82 -4.52
N LYS A 190 18.55 5.32 -3.39
CA LYS A 190 19.50 4.57 -2.54
C LYS A 190 18.79 3.60 -1.58
N MET A 191 17.56 3.95 -1.21
CA MET A 191 16.73 3.20 -0.27
C MET A 191 15.25 3.45 -0.59
N SER A 192 14.42 2.44 -0.38
CA SER A 192 12.97 2.56 -0.46
C SER A 192 12.29 1.58 0.49
N SER A 193 11.02 1.81 0.76
CA SER A 193 10.15 0.85 1.42
C SER A 193 8.81 0.74 0.70
N THR A 194 8.25 -0.46 0.72
CA THR A 194 6.92 -0.75 0.18
C THR A 194 6.09 -1.35 1.29
N PHE A 195 4.92 -0.78 1.50
CA PHE A 195 3.99 -1.19 2.53
C PHE A 195 2.84 -1.97 1.90
N VAL A 196 2.46 -3.08 2.53
CA VAL A 196 1.27 -3.85 2.22
C VAL A 196 0.52 -4.03 3.54
N GLY A 197 -0.69 -3.51 3.63
CA GLY A 197 -1.52 -3.59 4.82
C GLY A 197 -2.85 -4.25 4.53
N ASN A 198 -3.20 -5.27 5.31
CA ASN A 198 -4.55 -5.80 5.38
C ASN A 198 -5.28 -5.07 6.52
N SER A 199 -6.14 -4.11 6.18
CA SER A 199 -6.83 -3.26 7.15
C SER A 199 -8.33 -3.32 6.95
N THR A 200 -9.07 -3.29 8.05
CA THR A 200 -10.54 -3.16 8.00
C THR A 200 -11.00 -1.81 7.44
N ALA A 201 -10.11 -0.82 7.32
CA ALA A 201 -10.40 0.46 6.69
C ALA A 201 -10.69 0.34 5.18
N ILE A 202 -10.26 -0.75 4.52
CA ILE A 202 -10.55 -0.99 3.10
C ILE A 202 -12.06 -1.02 2.78
N GLN A 203 -12.90 -1.22 3.79
CA GLN A 203 -14.35 -1.12 3.66
C GLN A 203 -14.81 0.23 3.11
N GLU A 204 -14.08 1.31 3.36
CA GLU A 204 -14.42 2.66 2.85
C GLU A 204 -14.40 2.69 1.32
N LEU A 205 -13.42 2.03 0.72
CA LEU A 205 -13.31 1.88 -0.74
C LEU A 205 -14.52 1.13 -1.30
N PHE A 206 -14.88 0.00 -0.69
CA PHE A 206 -16.03 -0.80 -1.13
C PHE A 206 -17.36 -0.09 -0.90
N LYS A 207 -17.50 0.63 0.21
CA LYS A 207 -18.69 1.42 0.51
C LYS A 207 -18.90 2.52 -0.52
N ARG A 208 -17.84 3.23 -0.93
CA ARG A 208 -17.90 4.26 -1.98
C ARG A 208 -18.38 3.68 -3.32
N ILE A 209 -17.82 2.54 -3.73
CA ILE A 209 -18.25 1.85 -4.96
C ILE A 209 -19.72 1.42 -4.86
N GLY A 210 -20.12 0.84 -3.71
CA GLY A 210 -21.48 0.36 -3.47
C GLY A 210 -22.53 1.47 -3.44
N GLU A 211 -22.23 2.62 -2.85
CA GLU A 211 -23.11 3.80 -2.86
C GLU A 211 -23.34 4.32 -4.28
N GLN A 212 -22.27 4.41 -5.07
CA GLN A 212 -22.33 4.87 -6.47
C GLN A 212 -23.09 3.88 -7.36
N PHE A 213 -22.86 2.57 -7.19
CA PHE A 213 -23.61 1.52 -7.86
C PHE A 213 -25.10 1.56 -7.50
N THR A 214 -25.43 1.71 -6.21
CA THR A 214 -26.83 1.77 -5.76
C THR A 214 -27.57 2.98 -6.34
N ALA A 215 -26.91 4.14 -6.41
CA ALA A 215 -27.50 5.34 -7.00
C ALA A 215 -27.78 5.18 -8.50
N MET A 216 -26.93 4.43 -9.22
CA MET A 216 -27.10 4.08 -10.62
C MET A 216 -28.20 3.03 -10.83
N PHE A 217 -28.18 1.94 -10.07
CA PHE A 217 -29.08 0.80 -10.24
C PHE A 217 -30.55 1.12 -9.88
N ARG A 218 -30.78 2.12 -9.03
CA ARG A 218 -32.14 2.57 -8.67
C ARG A 218 -32.81 3.42 -9.75
N ARG A 219 -32.08 3.89 -10.76
CA ARG A 219 -32.62 4.65 -11.89
C ARG A 219 -33.00 3.71 -13.03
#